data_AF-A0A1I6E8W2-F1
#
_entry.id   AF-A0A1I6E8W2-F1
#
_cell.length_a   1.000
_cell.length_b   1.000
_cell.length_c   1.000
_cell.angle_alpha   90.00
_cell.angle_beta   90.00
_cell.angle_gamma   90.00
#
_symmetry.space_group_name_H-M   'P 1'
#
loop_
_entity.id
_entity.type
_entity.pdbx_description
1 polymer ?
#
loop_
_entity_poly.entity_id
_entity_poly.type
_entity_poly.pdbx_seq_one_letter_code
_entity_poly.pdbx_strand_id
1 'polypeptide(L)'
;MERHSKNPLIVPADVVPSQPNFKVECVFNTGVTEHNGEIVLLLRVAESVINADPQQIVVPLLAKGSQGWTVTTRTFDRSDERYDFSDPRVIVLKSDPAQVWLTSMSHLRLARSADGVNYRIDRQPFIVADTQYEEFGCEDARITRIDDLWYINYSAVSSLGISTALATTRDFVTVEKKGLILCPDNRDVCFFPEKVGGKYQALTRPAPCHFGHPEIWICESPDMLHWGNHRHLLGRSGDAWDCRKSGGGAPVLKTDRGWLEIYHGVDADQRYCLGALLLDLNDPTVILAKSPVPLLEPVAPYEREGFFGNVVFTCGALIREETLHVWYGAADEKVALATMPLAQVWEHLGVA
;
A
#
# COMPACT_ATOMS: atom_id res chain seq x y z
N MET A 1 -2.39 20.33 0.51
CA MET A 1 -3.76 19.74 0.52
C MET A 1 -4.51 20.10 1.81
N GLU A 2 -5.84 20.18 1.76
CA GLU A 2 -6.73 20.42 2.91
C GLU A 2 -7.10 19.08 3.58
N ARG A 3 -6.82 18.95 4.88
CA ARG A 3 -7.18 17.76 5.68
C ARG A 3 -8.66 17.80 6.03
N HIS A 4 -9.34 16.66 5.87
CA HIS A 4 -10.74 16.56 6.30
C HIS A 4 -10.87 16.74 7.83
N SER A 5 -11.88 17.48 8.27
CA SER A 5 -12.08 17.86 9.68
C SER A 5 -12.35 16.68 10.62
N LYS A 6 -12.82 15.56 10.07
CA LYS A 6 -13.06 14.31 10.81
C LYS A 6 -11.83 13.40 10.94
N ASN A 7 -10.67 13.79 10.43
CA ASN A 7 -9.48 12.92 10.52
C ASN A 7 -9.05 12.72 11.99
N PRO A 8 -8.54 11.52 12.34
CA PRO A 8 -8.47 10.30 11.52
C PRO A 8 -9.86 9.67 11.30
N LEU A 9 -10.12 9.17 10.09
CA LEU A 9 -11.41 8.59 9.69
C LEU A 9 -11.65 7.18 10.22
N ILE A 10 -10.60 6.37 10.30
CA ILE A 10 -10.64 5.00 10.82
C ILE A 10 -9.41 4.78 11.68
N VAL A 11 -9.61 4.24 12.88
CA VAL A 11 -8.55 3.88 13.84
C VAL A 11 -8.65 2.39 14.22
N PRO A 12 -7.60 1.77 14.80
CA PRO A 12 -7.60 0.35 15.12
C PRO A 12 -8.81 -0.11 15.96
N ALA A 13 -9.29 0.74 16.87
CA ALA A 13 -10.44 0.47 17.73
C ALA A 13 -11.77 0.30 16.98
N ASP A 14 -11.87 0.79 15.74
CA ASP A 14 -13.08 0.66 14.91
C ASP A 14 -13.17 -0.74 14.25
N VAL A 15 -12.08 -1.51 14.27
CA VAL A 15 -11.96 -2.79 13.56
C VAL A 15 -11.98 -3.94 14.55
N VAL A 16 -12.90 -4.89 14.33
CA VAL A 16 -12.94 -6.13 15.12
C VAL A 16 -11.83 -7.09 14.65
N PRO A 17 -11.04 -7.71 15.54
CA PRO A 17 -10.03 -8.69 15.14
C PRO A 17 -10.62 -9.84 14.32
N SER A 18 -9.83 -10.39 13.39
CA SER A 18 -10.21 -11.52 12.54
C SER A 18 -10.40 -12.81 13.35
N GLN A 19 -9.71 -12.93 14.49
CA GLN A 19 -9.75 -14.08 15.38
C GLN A 19 -9.84 -13.65 16.86
N PRO A 20 -10.48 -14.44 17.74
CA PRO A 20 -10.66 -14.06 19.15
C PRO A 20 -9.37 -13.86 19.95
N ASN A 21 -8.29 -14.53 19.58
CA ASN A 21 -6.98 -14.46 20.23
C ASN A 21 -6.04 -13.44 19.57
N PHE A 22 -6.55 -12.61 18.65
CA PHE A 22 -5.81 -11.57 17.95
C PHE A 22 -6.27 -10.20 18.42
N LYS A 23 -5.41 -9.19 18.22
CA LYS A 23 -5.74 -7.78 18.38
C LYS A 23 -5.35 -6.99 17.14
N VAL A 24 -6.17 -6.02 16.76
CA VAL A 24 -5.84 -5.09 15.67
C VAL A 24 -4.85 -4.06 16.20
N GLU A 25 -3.66 -4.02 15.61
CA GLU A 25 -2.64 -3.03 15.96
C GLU A 25 -2.79 -1.78 15.09
N CYS A 26 -3.08 -1.97 13.79
CA CYS A 26 -3.04 -0.90 12.79
C CYS A 26 -4.11 -1.10 11.71
N VAL A 27 -4.70 -0.01 11.23
CA VAL A 27 -5.61 0.01 10.07
C VAL A 27 -5.29 1.20 9.17
N PHE A 28 -4.68 0.94 8.02
CA PHE A 28 -4.03 1.98 7.21
C PHE A 28 -3.87 1.54 5.74
N ASN A 29 -3.14 2.32 4.94
CA ASN A 29 -2.72 2.01 3.57
C ASN A 29 -3.82 1.39 2.69
N THR A 30 -4.93 2.11 2.57
CA THR A 30 -6.14 1.61 1.94
C THR A 30 -6.17 1.83 0.43
N GLY A 31 -6.50 0.78 -0.32
CA GLY A 31 -6.96 0.92 -1.70
C GLY A 31 -8.30 1.63 -1.73
N VAL A 32 -8.59 2.35 -2.82
CA VAL A 32 -9.83 3.14 -2.96
C VAL A 32 -10.45 2.91 -4.33
N THR A 33 -11.77 2.78 -4.38
CA THR A 33 -12.55 2.82 -5.63
C THR A 33 -13.99 3.26 -5.35
N GLU A 34 -14.79 3.38 -6.41
CA GLU A 34 -16.24 3.57 -6.33
C GLU A 34 -16.98 2.33 -6.81
N HIS A 35 -18.01 1.92 -6.07
CA HIS A 35 -18.87 0.81 -6.46
C HIS A 35 -20.30 1.03 -5.92
N ASN A 36 -21.31 0.92 -6.80
CA ASN A 36 -22.73 1.12 -6.48
C ASN A 36 -23.03 2.43 -5.73
N GLY A 37 -22.33 3.52 -6.07
CA GLY A 37 -22.52 4.83 -5.46
C GLY A 37 -21.89 4.99 -4.07
N GLU A 38 -21.14 4.01 -3.57
CA GLU A 38 -20.34 4.10 -2.35
C GLU A 38 -18.84 4.22 -2.69
N ILE A 39 -18.11 4.93 -1.84
CA ILE A 39 -16.66 4.83 -1.73
C ILE A 39 -16.34 3.52 -1.04
N VAL A 40 -15.53 2.69 -1.71
CA VAL A 40 -15.03 1.42 -1.19
C VAL A 40 -13.56 1.58 -0.84
N LEU A 41 -13.25 1.28 0.42
CA LEU A 41 -11.90 1.14 0.94
C LEU A 41 -11.53 -0.34 1.05
N LEU A 42 -10.31 -0.68 0.66
CA LEU A 42 -9.68 -1.97 0.95
C LEU A 42 -8.52 -1.74 1.91
N LEU A 43 -8.84 -1.79 3.19
CA LEU A 43 -7.97 -1.48 4.33
C LEU A 43 -6.92 -2.57 4.50
N ARG A 44 -5.65 -2.19 4.73
CA ARG A 44 -4.69 -3.08 5.38
C ARG A 44 -4.98 -3.10 6.87
N VAL A 45 -5.26 -4.27 7.40
CA VAL A 45 -5.47 -4.48 8.84
C VAL A 45 -4.35 -5.37 9.33
N ALA A 46 -3.46 -4.84 10.17
CA ALA A 46 -2.39 -5.60 10.78
C ALA A 46 -2.81 -6.08 12.17
N GLU A 47 -2.76 -7.39 12.39
CA GLU A 47 -3.13 -8.01 13.65
C GLU A 47 -1.96 -8.76 14.28
N SER A 48 -1.83 -8.68 15.59
CA SER A 48 -0.88 -9.47 16.38
C SER A 48 -1.62 -10.40 17.34
N VAL A 49 -0.90 -11.37 17.89
CA VAL A 49 -1.48 -12.35 18.82
C VAL A 49 -1.51 -11.77 20.22
N ILE A 50 -2.64 -11.90 20.92
CA ILE A 50 -2.76 -11.52 22.32
C ILE A 50 -1.86 -12.46 23.15
N ASN A 51 -0.89 -11.87 23.85
CA ASN A 51 0.00 -12.57 24.75
C ASN A 51 0.11 -11.82 26.08
N ALA A 52 -0.02 -12.54 27.19
CA ALA A 52 0.06 -11.99 28.55
C ALA A 52 1.46 -12.12 29.17
N ASP A 53 2.31 -13.00 28.64
CA ASP A 53 3.67 -13.20 29.16
C ASP A 53 4.64 -12.18 28.54
N PRO A 54 5.17 -11.21 29.31
CA PRO A 54 6.09 -10.21 28.77
C PRO A 54 7.44 -10.79 28.35
N GLN A 55 7.82 -11.99 28.80
CA GLN A 55 9.04 -12.67 28.37
C GLN A 55 8.90 -13.36 27.02
N GLN A 56 7.67 -13.48 26.51
CA GLN A 56 7.39 -14.14 25.24
C GLN A 56 6.91 -13.15 24.19
N ILE A 57 7.17 -13.49 22.94
CA ILE A 57 6.52 -12.90 21.77
C ILE A 57 5.86 -14.04 21.01
N VAL A 58 4.55 -13.93 20.81
CA VAL A 58 3.78 -14.89 20.02
C VAL A 58 3.46 -14.21 18.69
N VAL A 59 3.96 -14.77 17.59
CA VAL A 59 3.75 -14.21 16.25
C VAL A 59 2.79 -15.08 15.45
N PRO A 60 1.94 -14.48 14.60
CA PRO A 60 1.14 -15.23 13.64
C PRO A 60 2.03 -15.78 12.52
N LEU A 61 1.75 -17.00 12.06
CA LEU A 61 2.47 -17.64 10.95
C LEU A 61 1.54 -18.48 10.10
N LEU A 62 1.60 -18.33 8.78
CA LEU A 62 0.83 -19.17 7.88
C LEU A 62 1.49 -20.56 7.76
N ALA A 63 0.72 -21.61 8.00
CA ALA A 63 1.20 -22.99 7.86
C ALA A 63 0.35 -23.77 6.85
N LYS A 64 1.00 -24.64 6.06
CA LYS A 64 0.33 -25.55 5.14
C LYS A 64 -0.04 -26.85 5.84
N GLY A 65 -1.33 -27.04 6.10
CA GLY A 65 -1.90 -28.28 6.61
C GLY A 65 -2.42 -29.19 5.49
N SER A 66 -3.04 -30.31 5.86
CA SER A 66 -3.69 -31.24 4.93
C SER A 66 -4.95 -30.66 4.27
N GLN A 67 -5.58 -29.65 4.89
CA GLN A 67 -6.81 -28.98 4.43
C GLN A 67 -6.53 -27.63 3.75
N GLY A 68 -5.26 -27.30 3.50
CA GLY A 68 -4.85 -26.01 2.93
C GLY A 68 -4.06 -25.16 3.91
N TRP A 69 -4.02 -23.86 3.65
CA TRP A 69 -3.27 -22.89 4.45
C TRP A 69 -4.10 -22.36 5.60
N THR A 70 -3.51 -22.31 6.79
CA THR A 70 -4.16 -21.81 8.00
C THR A 70 -3.20 -20.96 8.80
N VAL A 71 -3.72 -19.90 9.41
CA VAL A 71 -2.94 -19.09 10.36
C VAL A 71 -2.74 -19.90 11.64
N THR A 72 -1.48 -20.04 12.02
CA THR A 72 -1.00 -20.67 13.26
C THR A 72 -0.19 -19.64 14.05
N THR A 73 0.46 -20.05 15.13
CA THR A 73 1.31 -19.17 15.92
C THR A 73 2.66 -19.81 16.20
N ARG A 74 3.68 -18.97 16.41
CA ARG A 74 4.99 -19.38 16.90
C ARG A 74 5.38 -18.50 18.09
N THR A 75 5.88 -19.13 19.15
CA THR A 75 6.34 -18.45 20.35
C THR A 75 7.86 -18.32 20.34
N PHE A 76 8.35 -17.14 20.73
CA PHE A 76 9.75 -16.82 20.94
C PHE A 76 9.96 -16.33 22.36
N ASP A 77 11.07 -16.73 22.98
CA ASP A 77 11.52 -16.21 24.27
C ASP A 77 12.43 -15.00 24.00
N ARG A 78 12.14 -13.86 24.64
CA ARG A 78 12.93 -12.62 24.48
C ARG A 78 14.37 -12.76 24.96
N SER A 79 14.64 -13.71 25.86
CA SER A 79 15.99 -13.99 26.36
C SER A 79 16.78 -14.92 25.43
N ASP A 80 16.16 -15.48 24.38
CA ASP A 80 16.85 -16.35 23.43
C ASP A 80 17.85 -15.55 22.59
N GLU A 81 19.13 -15.68 22.95
CA GLU A 81 20.23 -14.92 22.35
C GLU A 81 20.43 -15.21 20.85
N ARG A 82 19.81 -16.26 20.30
CA ARG A 82 19.85 -16.56 18.85
C ARG A 82 19.10 -15.53 18.02
N TYR A 83 18.12 -14.83 18.61
CA TYR A 83 17.26 -13.89 17.92
C TYR A 83 17.59 -12.44 18.29
N ASP A 84 17.32 -11.52 17.36
CA ASP A 84 17.30 -10.08 17.56
C ASP A 84 15.85 -9.61 17.63
N PHE A 85 15.54 -8.84 18.68
CA PHE A 85 14.22 -8.30 19.00
C PHE A 85 14.24 -6.76 19.10
N SER A 86 15.30 -6.11 18.59
CA SER A 86 15.51 -4.66 18.70
C SER A 86 14.47 -3.84 17.93
N ASP A 87 13.99 -4.36 16.79
CA ASP A 87 12.88 -3.77 16.04
C ASP A 87 11.56 -4.43 16.47
N PRO A 88 10.56 -3.67 16.96
CA PRO A 88 9.30 -4.24 17.44
C PRO A 88 8.45 -4.90 16.34
N ARG A 89 8.78 -4.69 15.06
CA ARG A 89 8.04 -5.22 13.90
C ARG A 89 8.53 -6.59 13.45
N VAL A 90 9.77 -6.94 13.80
CA VAL A 90 10.44 -8.12 13.26
C VAL A 90 11.25 -8.85 14.31
N ILE A 91 11.34 -10.17 14.16
CA ILE A 91 12.27 -11.03 14.88
C ILE A 91 13.26 -11.56 13.85
N VAL A 92 14.55 -11.36 14.06
CA VAL A 92 15.60 -11.78 13.11
C VAL A 92 16.47 -12.86 13.72
N LEU A 93 16.75 -13.94 12.99
CA LEU A 93 17.73 -14.93 13.43
C LEU A 93 19.16 -14.40 13.21
N LYS A 94 19.96 -14.27 14.26
CA LYS A 94 21.31 -13.68 14.17
C LYS A 94 22.27 -14.49 13.30
N SER A 95 22.12 -15.83 13.28
CA SER A 95 22.97 -16.71 12.48
C SER A 95 22.65 -16.68 10.98
N ASP A 96 21.45 -16.23 10.63
CA ASP A 96 20.98 -16.10 9.25
C ASP A 96 19.98 -14.94 9.17
N PRO A 97 20.45 -13.71 8.94
CA PRO A 97 19.61 -12.52 8.91
C PRO A 97 18.54 -12.52 7.81
N ALA A 98 18.56 -13.48 6.87
CA ALA A 98 17.48 -13.66 5.90
C ALA A 98 16.24 -14.34 6.54
N GLN A 99 16.40 -15.02 7.68
CA GLN A 99 15.29 -15.60 8.43
C GLN A 99 14.68 -14.55 9.38
N VAL A 100 13.52 -14.06 8.97
CA VAL A 100 12.76 -13.01 9.66
C VAL A 100 11.35 -13.50 9.92
N TRP A 101 10.78 -13.10 11.07
CA TRP A 101 9.36 -13.25 11.38
C TRP A 101 8.75 -11.88 11.66
N LEU A 102 7.59 -11.58 11.08
CA LEU A 102 6.85 -10.37 11.43
C LEU A 102 6.08 -10.58 12.73
N THR A 103 5.99 -9.54 13.57
CA THR A 103 5.24 -9.58 14.83
C THR A 103 3.74 -9.39 14.65
N SER A 104 3.31 -9.05 13.44
CA SER A 104 1.92 -8.98 13.01
C SER A 104 1.73 -9.63 11.64
N MET A 105 0.50 -10.01 11.32
CA MET A 105 0.11 -10.47 10.00
C MET A 105 -0.99 -9.55 9.48
N SER A 106 -0.85 -9.12 8.23
CA SER A 106 -1.83 -8.26 7.58
C SER A 106 -2.81 -9.07 6.72
N HIS A 107 -4.08 -8.66 6.73
CA HIS A 107 -5.07 -9.02 5.72
C HIS A 107 -5.74 -7.76 5.16
N LEU A 108 -6.52 -7.93 4.09
CA LEU A 108 -7.23 -6.84 3.45
C LEU A 108 -8.73 -6.91 3.74
N ARG A 109 -9.32 -5.80 4.15
CA ARG A 109 -10.72 -5.76 4.61
C ARG A 109 -11.48 -4.60 3.99
N LEU A 110 -12.71 -4.86 3.59
CA LEU A 110 -13.57 -3.85 2.98
C LEU A 110 -14.16 -2.90 4.03
N ALA A 111 -14.25 -1.63 3.64
CA ALA A 111 -15.11 -0.65 4.29
C ALA A 111 -15.83 0.18 3.24
N ARG A 112 -17.07 0.59 3.53
CA ARG A 112 -17.94 1.29 2.57
C ARG A 112 -18.51 2.56 3.17
N SER A 113 -18.60 3.60 2.35
CA SER A 113 -19.14 4.90 2.77
C SER A 113 -19.89 5.58 1.64
N ALA A 114 -21.07 6.14 1.93
CA ALA A 114 -21.81 6.96 0.97
C ALA A 114 -21.26 8.40 0.85
N ASP A 115 -20.56 8.89 1.88
CA ASP A 115 -20.05 10.27 1.95
C ASP A 115 -18.51 10.35 1.94
N GLY A 116 -17.82 9.20 1.91
CA GLY A 116 -16.37 9.09 1.88
C GLY A 116 -15.69 9.35 3.24
N VAL A 117 -16.45 9.57 4.31
CA VAL A 117 -15.93 9.95 5.64
C VAL A 117 -16.49 9.14 6.80
N ASN A 118 -17.71 8.61 6.70
CA ASN A 118 -18.29 7.71 7.70
C ASN A 118 -18.34 6.29 7.12
N TYR A 119 -17.56 5.36 7.67
CA TYR A 119 -17.37 4.02 7.12
C TYR A 119 -18.09 2.92 7.89
N ARG A 120 -18.75 2.02 7.16
CA ARG A 120 -19.13 0.69 7.64
C ARG A 120 -18.03 -0.29 7.27
N ILE A 121 -17.39 -0.89 8.26
CA ILE A 121 -16.31 -1.86 8.07
C ILE A 121 -16.87 -3.28 8.12
N ASP A 122 -16.51 -4.10 7.13
CA ASP A 122 -16.96 -5.49 7.10
C ASP A 122 -16.32 -6.30 8.23
N ARG A 123 -17.05 -7.27 8.78
CA ARG A 123 -16.54 -8.07 9.91
C ARG A 123 -15.46 -9.06 9.48
N GLN A 124 -15.59 -9.63 8.29
CA GLN A 124 -14.67 -10.64 7.78
C GLN A 124 -13.66 -10.00 6.83
N PRO A 125 -12.40 -10.49 6.82
CA PRO A 125 -11.45 -10.14 5.78
C PRO A 125 -11.98 -10.44 4.37
N PHE A 126 -11.60 -9.62 3.39
CA PHE A 126 -11.92 -9.83 1.98
C PHE A 126 -10.81 -10.60 1.26
N ILE A 127 -9.54 -10.28 1.52
CA ILE A 127 -8.39 -11.04 1.04
C ILE A 127 -7.55 -11.46 2.26
N VAL A 128 -7.34 -12.76 2.41
CA VAL A 128 -6.51 -13.38 3.46
C VAL A 128 -5.34 -14.11 2.83
N ALA A 129 -4.28 -14.36 3.59
CA ALA A 129 -3.17 -15.18 3.15
C ALA A 129 -3.59 -16.64 2.95
N ASP A 130 -3.35 -17.21 1.76
CA ASP A 130 -3.69 -18.59 1.42
C ASP A 130 -2.68 -19.26 0.47
N THR A 131 -1.49 -18.68 0.35
CA THR A 131 -0.38 -19.24 -0.43
C THR A 131 0.96 -19.08 0.31
N GLN A 132 1.99 -19.83 -0.10
CA GLN A 132 3.34 -19.71 0.47
C GLN A 132 3.96 -18.32 0.29
N TYR A 133 3.47 -17.53 -0.67
CA TYR A 133 4.00 -16.20 -0.98
C TYR A 133 3.44 -15.12 -0.05
N GLU A 134 2.44 -15.47 0.76
CA GLU A 134 1.73 -14.56 1.69
C GLU A 134 1.95 -15.00 3.14
N GLU A 135 3.03 -15.74 3.42
CA GLU A 135 3.36 -16.30 4.73
C GLU A 135 3.26 -15.29 5.88
N PHE A 136 3.58 -14.02 5.61
CA PHE A 136 3.54 -12.91 6.57
C PHE A 136 2.38 -11.93 6.32
N GLY A 137 1.55 -12.17 5.30
CA GLY A 137 0.31 -11.43 5.06
C GLY A 137 0.20 -10.80 3.67
N CYS A 138 -0.94 -10.12 3.50
CA CYS A 138 -1.30 -9.35 2.30
C CYS A 138 -1.37 -7.86 2.65
N GLU A 139 -0.62 -7.02 1.94
CA GLU A 139 -0.42 -5.61 2.34
C GLU A 139 -0.68 -4.61 1.20
N ASP A 140 -1.03 -3.38 1.57
CA ASP A 140 -0.99 -2.16 0.75
C ASP A 140 -1.68 -2.31 -0.63
N ALA A 141 -2.92 -2.78 -0.61
CA ALA A 141 -3.68 -3.05 -1.82
C ALA A 141 -4.03 -1.76 -2.59
N ARG A 142 -3.98 -1.84 -3.91
CA ARG A 142 -4.40 -0.80 -4.85
C ARG A 142 -5.50 -1.37 -5.74
N ILE A 143 -6.48 -0.55 -6.09
CA ILE A 143 -7.67 -0.99 -6.82
C ILE A 143 -7.81 -0.18 -8.10
N THR A 144 -7.65 -0.84 -9.24
CA THR A 144 -7.84 -0.22 -10.56
C THR A 144 -9.02 -0.85 -11.26
N ARG A 145 -10.01 -0.03 -11.62
CA ARG A 145 -11.14 -0.48 -12.43
C ARG A 145 -10.80 -0.32 -13.91
N ILE A 146 -10.96 -1.40 -14.67
CA ILE A 146 -10.90 -1.36 -16.14
C ILE A 146 -12.17 -2.05 -16.63
N ASP A 147 -12.98 -1.33 -17.39
CA ASP A 147 -14.31 -1.76 -17.82
C ASP A 147 -15.21 -2.17 -16.64
N ASP A 148 -15.61 -3.44 -16.57
CA ASP A 148 -16.50 -4.03 -15.56
C ASP A 148 -15.75 -4.91 -14.54
N LEU A 149 -14.41 -4.84 -14.51
CA LEU A 149 -13.56 -5.63 -13.61
C LEU A 149 -12.67 -4.72 -12.77
N TRP A 150 -12.59 -5.02 -11.47
CA TRP A 150 -11.62 -4.40 -10.57
C TRP A 150 -10.41 -5.31 -10.41
N TYR A 151 -9.25 -4.78 -10.75
CA TYR A 151 -7.95 -5.37 -10.53
C TYR A 151 -7.42 -4.89 -9.19
N ILE A 152 -7.12 -5.83 -8.30
CA ILE A 152 -6.61 -5.56 -6.95
C ILE A 152 -5.21 -6.14 -6.88
N ASN A 153 -4.19 -5.30 -6.97
CA ASN A 153 -2.83 -5.73 -6.72
C ASN A 153 -2.42 -5.39 -5.30
N TYR A 154 -1.61 -6.26 -4.69
CA TYR A 154 -1.18 -6.12 -3.30
C TYR A 154 0.18 -6.77 -3.09
N SER A 155 0.87 -6.37 -2.03
CA SER A 155 2.13 -6.97 -1.62
C SER A 155 1.85 -8.32 -0.95
N ALA A 156 2.41 -9.40 -1.51
CA ALA A 156 2.45 -10.72 -0.92
C ALA A 156 3.80 -10.89 -0.23
N VAL A 157 3.78 -10.99 1.11
CA VAL A 157 4.97 -10.98 1.94
C VAL A 157 5.25 -12.39 2.46
N SER A 158 6.47 -12.89 2.27
CA SER A 158 6.91 -14.18 2.79
C SER A 158 8.42 -14.24 3.05
N SER A 159 8.89 -15.36 3.57
CA SER A 159 10.31 -15.69 3.62
C SER A 159 11.02 -15.72 2.26
N LEU A 160 10.27 -15.78 1.15
CA LEU A 160 10.81 -15.71 -0.22
C LEU A 160 11.01 -14.26 -0.71
N GLY A 161 10.60 -13.26 0.06
CA GLY A 161 10.65 -11.84 -0.28
C GLY A 161 9.25 -11.22 -0.46
N ILE A 162 9.25 -9.95 -0.89
CA ILE A 162 8.02 -9.16 -1.10
C ILE A 162 7.72 -9.13 -2.59
N SER A 163 6.67 -9.83 -2.99
CA SER A 163 6.22 -9.94 -4.38
C SER A 163 4.93 -9.14 -4.58
N THR A 164 4.56 -8.87 -5.83
CA THR A 164 3.23 -8.32 -6.14
C THR A 164 2.30 -9.43 -6.60
N ALA A 165 1.20 -9.61 -5.89
CA ALA A 165 0.11 -10.49 -6.27
C ALA A 165 -1.04 -9.72 -6.92
N LEU A 166 -1.88 -10.42 -7.68
CA LEU A 166 -3.09 -9.89 -8.27
C LEU A 166 -4.30 -10.70 -7.83
N ALA A 167 -5.40 -10.00 -7.55
CA ALA A 167 -6.73 -10.54 -7.45
C ALA A 167 -7.71 -9.72 -8.28
N THR A 168 -8.88 -10.29 -8.59
CA THR A 168 -9.92 -9.61 -9.36
C THR A 168 -11.30 -9.80 -8.74
N THR A 169 -12.15 -8.80 -8.86
CA THR A 169 -13.56 -8.87 -8.43
C THR A 169 -14.46 -8.05 -9.36
N ARG A 170 -15.74 -8.41 -9.41
CA ARG A 170 -16.79 -7.65 -10.11
C ARG A 170 -17.82 -7.02 -9.17
N ASP A 171 -17.84 -7.45 -7.91
CA ASP A 171 -18.94 -7.18 -6.98
C ASP A 171 -18.50 -6.84 -5.55
N PHE A 172 -17.20 -6.98 -5.23
CA PHE A 172 -16.69 -6.87 -3.86
C PHE A 172 -17.42 -7.79 -2.86
N VAL A 173 -17.90 -8.93 -3.35
CA VAL A 173 -18.46 -10.04 -2.57
C VAL A 173 -17.60 -11.28 -2.79
N THR A 174 -17.21 -11.53 -4.05
CA THR A 174 -16.30 -12.60 -4.44
C THR A 174 -14.97 -12.02 -4.91
N VAL A 175 -13.87 -12.72 -4.64
CA VAL A 175 -12.54 -12.34 -5.09
C VAL A 175 -11.81 -13.55 -5.63
N GLU A 176 -11.18 -13.41 -6.79
CA GLU A 176 -10.39 -14.45 -7.43
C GLU A 176 -8.92 -14.03 -7.44
N LYS A 177 -8.08 -14.75 -6.71
CA LYS A 177 -6.63 -14.56 -6.77
C LYS A 177 -6.06 -15.14 -8.06
N LYS A 178 -5.25 -14.34 -8.75
CA LYS A 178 -4.56 -14.68 -10.01
C LYS A 178 -3.11 -15.11 -9.80
N GLY A 179 -2.58 -14.97 -8.58
CA GLY A 179 -1.21 -15.32 -8.22
C GLY A 179 -0.25 -14.13 -8.32
N LEU A 180 1.06 -14.43 -8.34
CA LEU A 180 2.11 -13.42 -8.45
C LEU A 180 2.23 -12.89 -9.88
N ILE A 181 2.27 -11.57 -10.02
CA ILE A 181 2.47 -10.88 -11.30
C ILE A 181 3.85 -10.23 -11.42
N LEU A 182 4.56 -10.02 -10.30
CA LEU A 182 5.96 -9.57 -10.27
C LEU A 182 6.73 -10.32 -9.18
N CYS A 183 7.95 -10.75 -9.54
CA CYS A 183 8.89 -11.39 -8.64
C CYS A 183 9.41 -10.45 -7.54
N PRO A 184 9.89 -10.98 -6.40
CA PRO A 184 10.46 -10.17 -5.34
C PRO A 184 11.88 -9.67 -5.68
N ASP A 185 12.34 -8.55 -5.10
CA ASP A 185 11.59 -7.61 -4.25
C ASP A 185 10.96 -6.50 -5.10
N ASN A 186 9.62 -6.46 -5.11
CA ASN A 186 8.85 -5.45 -5.83
C ASN A 186 7.53 -5.15 -5.11
N ARG A 187 7.24 -3.86 -4.96
CA ARG A 187 6.04 -3.33 -4.30
C ARG A 187 5.65 -2.00 -4.95
N ASP A 188 4.63 -1.35 -4.41
CA ASP A 188 4.18 -0.03 -4.87
C ASP A 188 3.72 0.02 -6.33
N VAL A 189 3.11 -1.09 -6.78
CA VAL A 189 2.66 -1.24 -8.17
C VAL A 189 1.36 -0.47 -8.40
N CYS A 190 1.34 0.44 -9.36
CA CYS A 190 0.18 1.29 -9.65
C CYS A 190 -0.22 1.13 -11.11
N PHE A 191 -1.39 0.54 -11.36
CA PHE A 191 -1.88 0.32 -12.72
C PHE A 191 -2.47 1.59 -13.32
N PHE A 192 -2.33 1.69 -14.64
CA PHE A 192 -3.09 2.63 -15.46
C PHE A 192 -4.52 2.11 -15.65
N PRO A 193 -5.53 2.98 -15.67
CA PRO A 193 -6.94 2.60 -15.71
C PRO A 193 -7.44 2.22 -17.12
N GLU A 194 -6.58 2.29 -18.13
CA GLU A 194 -6.85 1.86 -19.50
C GLU A 194 -5.54 1.53 -20.23
N LYS A 195 -5.66 0.98 -21.45
CA LYS A 195 -4.51 0.68 -22.30
C LYS A 195 -3.91 1.95 -22.90
N VAL A 196 -2.59 2.02 -22.94
CA VAL A 196 -1.84 3.05 -23.66
C VAL A 196 -1.06 2.38 -24.79
N GLY A 197 -1.25 2.83 -26.03
CA GLY A 197 -0.65 2.20 -27.20
C GLY A 197 -1.06 0.72 -27.39
N GLY A 198 -2.28 0.36 -26.96
CA GLY A 198 -2.81 -1.01 -27.06
C GLY A 198 -2.32 -2.00 -25.99
N LYS A 199 -1.53 -1.53 -25.01
CA LYS A 199 -1.02 -2.36 -23.90
C LYS A 199 -1.43 -1.79 -22.55
N TYR A 200 -1.58 -2.64 -21.55
CA TYR A 200 -1.68 -2.20 -20.17
C TYR A 200 -0.33 -1.67 -19.69
N GLN A 201 -0.37 -0.73 -18.76
CA GLN A 201 0.82 -0.07 -18.19
C GLN A 201 0.74 -0.13 -16.66
N ALA A 202 1.90 -0.22 -16.00
CA ALA A 202 2.01 -0.15 -14.56
C ALA A 202 3.28 0.59 -14.15
N LEU A 203 3.17 1.40 -13.11
CA LEU A 203 4.32 1.80 -12.31
C LEU A 203 4.70 0.66 -11.37
N THR A 204 5.98 0.45 -11.14
CA THR A 204 6.54 -0.60 -10.25
C THR A 204 7.71 -0.04 -9.47
N ARG A 205 8.15 -0.75 -8.42
CA ARG A 205 9.25 -0.26 -7.57
C ARG A 205 10.15 -1.39 -7.09
N PRO A 206 11.03 -1.91 -7.97
CA PRO A 206 12.06 -2.87 -7.58
C PRO A 206 12.89 -2.33 -6.40
N ALA A 207 13.25 -3.20 -5.46
CA ALA A 207 14.13 -2.87 -4.34
C ALA A 207 15.43 -3.69 -4.44
N PRO A 208 16.41 -3.26 -5.25
CA PRO A 208 17.61 -4.05 -5.49
C PRO A 208 18.51 -4.10 -4.23
N CYS A 209 19.11 -5.26 -3.98
CA CYS A 209 19.98 -5.48 -2.81
C CYS A 209 21.45 -5.11 -3.05
N HIS A 210 21.97 -5.25 -4.29
CA HIS A 210 23.39 -5.04 -4.60
C HIS A 210 23.69 -3.65 -5.15
N PHE A 211 23.01 -3.26 -6.24
CA PHE A 211 23.23 -1.99 -6.94
C PHE A 211 21.91 -1.38 -7.34
N GLY A 212 21.83 -0.05 -7.28
CA GLY A 212 20.61 0.71 -7.53
C GLY A 212 19.88 1.08 -6.25
N HIS A 213 18.74 1.74 -6.41
CA HIS A 213 17.93 2.24 -5.31
C HIS A 213 16.46 1.87 -5.51
N PRO A 214 15.65 1.88 -4.43
CA PRO A 214 14.22 1.74 -4.57
C PRO A 214 13.64 2.99 -5.23
N GLU A 215 13.39 2.88 -6.54
CA GLU A 215 12.98 3.95 -7.44
C GLU A 215 11.81 3.49 -8.31
N ILE A 216 11.10 4.43 -8.94
CA ILE A 216 9.91 4.12 -9.75
C ILE A 216 10.34 3.70 -11.16
N TRP A 217 9.81 2.57 -11.59
CA TRP A 217 9.93 2.00 -12.93
C TRP A 217 8.55 1.93 -13.59
N ILE A 218 8.50 1.75 -14.90
CA ILE A 218 7.30 1.49 -15.68
C ILE A 218 7.44 0.20 -16.47
N CYS A 219 6.37 -0.56 -16.61
CA CYS A 219 6.33 -1.77 -17.43
C CYS A 219 4.99 -1.92 -18.17
N GLU A 220 4.97 -2.82 -19.13
CA GLU A 220 3.81 -3.05 -20.00
C GLU A 220 3.31 -4.49 -19.89
N SER A 221 2.02 -4.70 -20.14
CA SER A 221 1.42 -6.04 -20.19
C SER A 221 0.40 -6.18 -21.32
N PRO A 222 0.33 -7.34 -21.99
CA PRO A 222 -0.75 -7.63 -22.92
C PRO A 222 -2.07 -8.02 -22.22
N ASP A 223 -2.03 -8.46 -20.96
CA ASP A 223 -3.14 -9.20 -20.32
C ASP A 223 -3.33 -8.96 -18.81
N MET A 224 -2.59 -8.01 -18.20
CA MET A 224 -2.54 -7.72 -16.76
C MET A 224 -1.85 -8.80 -15.89
N LEU A 225 -1.45 -9.94 -16.47
CA LEU A 225 -0.82 -11.06 -15.77
C LEU A 225 0.69 -11.10 -16.02
N HIS A 226 1.09 -10.93 -17.29
CA HIS A 226 2.48 -11.04 -17.71
C HIS A 226 3.03 -9.64 -17.98
N TRP A 227 4.01 -9.22 -17.18
CA TRP A 227 4.61 -7.89 -17.26
C TRP A 227 6.03 -7.96 -17.81
N GLY A 228 6.38 -7.00 -18.67
CA GLY A 228 7.69 -6.93 -19.31
C GLY A 228 7.98 -5.52 -19.84
N ASN A 229 9.04 -5.40 -20.66
CA ASN A 229 9.50 -4.11 -21.20
C ASN A 229 9.72 -3.06 -20.09
N HIS A 230 10.36 -3.49 -18.99
CA HIS A 230 10.62 -2.65 -17.83
C HIS A 230 11.59 -1.52 -18.18
N ARG A 231 11.25 -0.29 -17.79
CA ARG A 231 12.04 0.92 -17.99
C ARG A 231 12.10 1.70 -16.69
N HIS A 232 13.26 2.24 -16.36
CA HIS A 232 13.38 3.21 -15.27
C HIS A 232 12.59 4.47 -15.62
N LEU A 233 11.89 5.07 -14.65
CA LEU A 233 11.05 6.25 -14.88
C LEU A 233 11.48 7.43 -14.00
N LEU A 234 11.39 7.28 -12.68
CA LEU A 234 11.71 8.34 -11.73
C LEU A 234 12.69 7.81 -10.67
N GLY A 235 13.93 8.31 -10.75
CA GLY A 235 14.96 8.03 -9.76
C GLY A 235 14.85 8.91 -8.52
N ARG A 236 15.72 8.67 -7.53
CA ARG A 236 15.93 9.59 -6.41
C ARG A 236 16.39 10.93 -6.97
N SER A 237 15.58 11.94 -6.78
CA SER A 237 15.95 13.33 -7.06
C SER A 237 16.99 13.80 -6.05
N GLY A 238 17.73 14.84 -6.41
CA GLY A 238 18.51 15.62 -5.45
C GLY A 238 17.64 16.39 -4.43
N ASP A 239 16.31 16.29 -4.53
CA ASP A 239 15.35 16.96 -3.66
C ASP A 239 15.35 16.29 -2.28
N ALA A 240 15.46 17.09 -1.22
CA ALA A 240 15.67 16.58 0.12
C ALA A 240 14.56 15.64 0.63
N TRP A 241 13.32 15.81 0.16
CA TRP A 241 12.14 15.15 0.72
C TRP A 241 11.87 13.75 0.14
N ASP A 242 12.38 13.41 -1.05
CA ASP A 242 12.28 12.09 -1.68
C ASP A 242 13.66 11.46 -1.94
N CYS A 243 14.69 12.01 -1.30
CA CYS A 243 16.08 11.68 -1.55
C CYS A 243 16.48 10.26 -1.15
N ARG A 244 15.71 9.49 -0.36
CA ARG A 244 16.06 8.13 0.11
C ARG A 244 15.47 7.04 -0.76
N LYS A 245 14.17 7.15 -1.05
CA LYS A 245 13.42 6.25 -1.94
C LYS A 245 12.12 6.92 -2.37
N SER A 246 11.59 6.46 -3.49
CA SER A 246 10.27 6.84 -4.00
C SER A 246 9.51 5.59 -4.45
N GLY A 247 8.18 5.70 -4.52
CA GLY A 247 7.32 4.62 -4.98
C GLY A 247 5.94 5.13 -5.35
N GLY A 248 5.25 4.39 -6.22
CA GLY A 248 3.87 4.71 -6.56
C GLY A 248 2.96 4.70 -5.32
N GLY A 249 1.90 5.49 -5.35
CA GLY A 249 0.94 5.60 -4.26
C GLY A 249 -0.41 5.07 -4.70
N ALA A 250 -1.27 5.97 -5.17
CA ALA A 250 -2.57 5.60 -5.73
C ALA A 250 -2.42 4.96 -7.12
N PRO A 251 -3.41 4.20 -7.61
CA PRO A 251 -3.54 3.94 -9.04
C PRO A 251 -3.43 5.22 -9.86
N VAL A 252 -2.86 5.11 -11.07
CA VAL A 252 -2.65 6.27 -11.94
C VAL A 252 -4.00 6.86 -12.35
N LEU A 253 -4.13 8.18 -12.24
CA LEU A 253 -5.37 8.90 -12.53
C LEU A 253 -5.29 9.51 -13.92
N LYS A 254 -6.29 9.23 -14.76
CA LYS A 254 -6.41 9.86 -16.08
C LYS A 254 -6.93 11.28 -15.94
N THR A 255 -6.30 12.24 -16.62
CA THR A 255 -6.75 13.62 -16.73
C THR A 255 -6.65 14.10 -18.19
N ASP A 256 -7.16 15.29 -18.48
CA ASP A 256 -7.00 15.95 -19.78
C ASP A 256 -5.57 16.49 -20.02
N ARG A 257 -4.77 16.65 -18.96
CA ARG A 257 -3.39 17.15 -19.00
C ARG A 257 -2.32 16.05 -19.04
N GLY A 258 -2.68 14.81 -18.74
CA GLY A 258 -1.70 13.75 -18.50
C GLY A 258 -2.23 12.62 -17.64
N TRP A 259 -1.36 11.64 -17.42
CA TRP A 259 -1.51 10.67 -16.35
C TRP A 259 -0.97 11.25 -15.06
N LEU A 260 -1.85 11.49 -14.09
CA LEU A 260 -1.50 12.00 -12.77
C LEU A 260 -1.25 10.84 -11.82
N GLU A 261 -0.05 10.75 -11.27
CA GLU A 261 0.32 9.80 -10.23
C GLU A 261 0.56 10.53 -8.91
N ILE A 262 -0.06 10.05 -7.84
CA ILE A 262 0.24 10.51 -6.47
C ILE A 262 1.20 9.51 -5.85
N TYR A 263 2.49 9.85 -5.84
CA TYR A 263 3.57 8.99 -5.39
C TYR A 263 4.03 9.39 -3.98
N HIS A 264 4.73 8.49 -3.30
CA HIS A 264 5.37 8.82 -2.02
C HIS A 264 6.88 9.02 -2.19
N GLY A 265 7.42 9.95 -1.40
CA GLY A 265 8.85 10.22 -1.27
C GLY A 265 9.28 10.07 0.18
N VAL A 266 10.51 9.59 0.38
CA VAL A 266 11.09 9.39 1.70
C VAL A 266 12.41 10.12 1.80
N ASP A 267 12.61 10.87 2.89
CA ASP A 267 13.87 11.58 3.16
C ASP A 267 14.87 10.73 3.95
N ALA A 268 16.04 11.33 4.24
CA ALA A 268 17.12 10.67 4.97
C ALA A 268 16.69 10.19 6.37
N ASP A 269 15.79 10.94 7.01
CA ASP A 269 15.26 10.70 8.35
C ASP A 269 14.04 9.76 8.36
N GLN A 270 13.71 9.17 7.21
CA GLN A 270 12.58 8.26 7.00
C GLN A 270 11.21 8.92 7.21
N ARG A 271 11.10 10.24 7.00
CA ARG A 271 9.80 10.92 6.89
C ARG A 271 9.18 10.63 5.53
N TYR A 272 7.92 10.22 5.52
CA TYR A 272 7.17 9.93 4.28
C TYR A 272 6.24 11.09 3.95
N CYS A 273 6.36 11.58 2.72
CA CYS A 273 5.52 12.62 2.15
C CYS A 273 4.88 12.13 0.84
N LEU A 274 3.82 12.80 0.41
CA LEU A 274 3.23 12.57 -0.91
C LEU A 274 3.61 13.69 -1.87
N GLY A 275 3.85 13.33 -3.12
CA GLY A 275 3.97 14.25 -4.25
C GLY A 275 3.10 13.80 -5.42
N ALA A 276 3.09 14.62 -6.45
CA ALA A 276 2.45 14.37 -7.73
C ALA A 276 3.49 14.30 -8.86
N LEU A 277 3.24 13.39 -9.81
CA LEU A 277 3.97 13.21 -11.06
C LEU A 277 2.95 13.25 -12.21
N LEU A 278 3.23 14.00 -13.27
CA LEU A 278 2.40 14.08 -14.46
C LEU A 278 3.15 13.46 -15.64
N LEU A 279 2.56 12.46 -16.28
CA LEU A 279 3.13 11.76 -17.44
C LEU A 279 2.34 12.06 -18.70
N ASP A 280 2.98 11.97 -19.88
CA ASP A 280 2.32 12.20 -21.16
C ASP A 280 1.26 11.14 -21.47
N LEU A 281 0.10 11.57 -21.99
CA LEU A 281 -1.04 10.71 -22.28
C LEU A 281 -0.74 9.60 -23.31
N ASN A 282 0.10 9.91 -24.29
CA ASN A 282 0.41 9.01 -25.41
C ASN A 282 1.67 8.19 -25.14
N ASP A 283 2.65 8.77 -24.42
CA ASP A 283 3.87 8.09 -24.00
C ASP A 283 4.12 8.27 -22.49
N PRO A 284 3.64 7.36 -21.64
CA PRO A 284 3.76 7.48 -20.19
C PRO A 284 5.19 7.33 -19.67
N THR A 285 6.18 7.13 -20.56
CA THR A 285 7.60 7.22 -20.18
C THR A 285 8.11 8.66 -20.12
N VAL A 286 7.36 9.61 -20.66
CA VAL A 286 7.70 11.03 -20.64
C VAL A 286 7.09 11.69 -19.41
N ILE A 287 7.96 12.13 -18.48
CA ILE A 287 7.56 12.94 -17.34
C ILE A 287 7.38 14.39 -17.79
N LEU A 288 6.15 14.89 -17.72
CA LEU A 288 5.80 16.28 -18.05
C LEU A 288 6.06 17.23 -16.88
N ALA A 289 5.72 16.80 -15.66
CA ALA A 289 5.93 17.58 -14.45
C ALA A 289 6.11 16.67 -13.24
N LYS A 290 6.83 17.18 -12.24
CA LYS A 290 7.06 16.52 -10.95
C LYS A 290 6.95 17.58 -9.86
N SER A 291 6.37 17.20 -8.72
CA SER A 291 6.27 18.07 -7.55
C SER A 291 7.63 18.62 -7.10
N PRO A 292 7.78 19.95 -6.99
CA PRO A 292 9.03 20.56 -6.52
C PRO A 292 9.19 20.46 -4.99
N VAL A 293 8.07 20.35 -4.27
CA VAL A 293 7.97 20.17 -2.81
C VAL A 293 6.85 19.17 -2.51
N PRO A 294 6.75 18.61 -1.28
CA PRO A 294 5.64 17.75 -0.89
C PRO A 294 4.27 18.37 -1.19
N LEU A 295 3.39 17.60 -1.80
CA LEU A 295 1.96 17.92 -1.95
C LEU A 295 1.24 17.77 -0.60
N LEU A 296 1.65 16.77 0.18
CA LEU A 296 1.22 16.51 1.56
C LEU A 296 2.41 16.00 2.38
N GLU A 297 2.62 16.59 3.56
CA GLU A 297 3.63 16.19 4.53
C GLU A 297 3.00 15.98 5.93
N PRO A 298 3.58 15.13 6.79
CA PRO A 298 3.03 14.81 8.10
C PRO A 298 3.21 15.98 9.07
N VAL A 299 2.12 16.68 9.40
CA VAL A 299 2.13 17.83 10.33
C VAL A 299 1.07 17.72 11.42
N ALA A 300 -0.02 16.99 11.17
CA ALA A 300 -1.04 16.76 12.19
C ALA A 300 -0.52 15.77 13.25
N PRO A 301 -0.96 15.88 14.52
CA PRO A 301 -0.55 14.95 15.57
C PRO A 301 -0.73 13.47 15.19
N TYR A 302 -1.85 13.12 14.56
CA TYR A 302 -2.15 11.73 14.13
C TYR A 302 -1.27 11.21 12.99
N GLU A 303 -0.47 12.07 12.34
CA GLU A 303 0.50 11.72 11.28
C GLU A 303 1.93 11.63 11.81
N ARG A 304 2.21 12.37 12.89
CA ARG A 304 3.52 12.40 13.55
C ARG A 304 3.64 11.32 14.63
N GLU A 305 2.51 10.92 15.22
CA GLU A 305 2.44 9.98 16.34
C GLU A 305 1.57 8.77 15.98
N GLY A 306 2.16 7.59 16.13
CA GLY A 306 1.52 6.29 15.90
C GLY A 306 2.55 5.17 15.93
N PHE A 307 2.23 4.06 15.28
CA PHE A 307 3.11 2.89 15.24
C PHE A 307 4.46 3.19 14.56
N PHE A 308 4.43 3.98 13.47
CA PHE A 308 5.62 4.53 12.84
C PHE A 308 5.37 6.00 12.45
N GLY A 309 5.86 6.92 13.28
CA GLY A 309 5.57 8.35 13.17
C GLY A 309 6.18 9.05 11.95
N ASN A 310 5.69 10.25 11.68
CA ASN A 310 6.10 11.11 10.55
C ASN A 310 5.83 10.47 9.18
N VAL A 311 4.63 9.91 9.02
CA VAL A 311 4.21 9.24 7.79
C VAL A 311 2.85 9.73 7.31
N VAL A 312 2.82 10.12 6.04
CA VAL A 312 1.62 10.08 5.20
C VAL A 312 1.89 9.19 3.99
N PHE A 313 1.01 8.21 3.73
CA PHE A 313 1.18 7.22 2.68
C PHE A 313 -0.16 6.90 2.01
N THR A 314 -0.27 6.90 0.68
CA THR A 314 -1.55 6.60 0.00
C THR A 314 -1.44 5.35 -0.86
N CYS A 315 -2.52 4.57 -0.90
CA CYS A 315 -2.75 3.48 -1.84
C CYS A 315 -3.98 3.73 -2.73
N GLY A 316 -4.59 4.92 -2.63
CA GLY A 316 -5.81 5.21 -3.36
C GLY A 316 -6.24 6.67 -3.28
N ALA A 317 -6.62 7.18 -4.44
CA ALA A 317 -7.11 8.53 -4.65
C ALA A 317 -8.20 8.51 -5.73
N LEU A 318 -9.07 9.51 -5.70
CA LEU A 318 -10.12 9.72 -6.70
C LEU A 318 -10.17 11.18 -7.12
N ILE A 319 -10.56 11.44 -8.36
CA ILE A 319 -10.93 12.77 -8.82
C ILE A 319 -12.45 12.84 -8.83
N ARG A 320 -13.02 13.75 -8.05
CA ARG A 320 -14.46 14.00 -7.97
C ARG A 320 -14.68 15.51 -8.03
N GLU A 321 -15.56 15.98 -8.91
CA GLU A 321 -15.94 17.39 -9.00
C GLU A 321 -14.72 18.34 -9.07
N GLU A 322 -13.81 18.09 -10.01
CA GLU A 322 -12.56 18.86 -10.19
C GLU A 322 -11.66 18.93 -8.94
N THR A 323 -11.82 17.97 -8.02
CA THR A 323 -11.08 17.90 -6.76
C THR A 323 -10.42 16.54 -6.61
N LEU A 324 -9.11 16.55 -6.38
CA LEU A 324 -8.34 15.38 -5.99
C LEU A 324 -8.64 15.03 -4.53
N HIS A 325 -9.09 13.82 -4.28
CA HIS A 325 -9.32 13.23 -2.96
C HIS A 325 -8.30 12.13 -2.73
N VAL A 326 -7.50 12.24 -1.67
CA VAL A 326 -6.46 11.25 -1.33
C VAL A 326 -6.78 10.67 0.03
N TRP A 327 -7.11 9.38 0.07
CA TRP A 327 -7.16 8.62 1.31
C TRP A 327 -5.76 8.11 1.61
N TYR A 328 -5.30 8.30 2.84
CA TYR A 328 -3.92 8.00 3.22
C TYR A 328 -3.85 7.35 4.59
N GLY A 329 -2.90 6.42 4.73
CA GLY A 329 -2.39 5.95 6.00
C GLY A 329 -1.61 7.06 6.70
N ALA A 330 -1.86 7.22 8.00
CA ALA A 330 -1.17 8.16 8.87
C ALA A 330 -0.46 7.40 10.00
N ALA A 331 0.84 7.66 10.15
CA ALA A 331 1.72 7.04 11.14
C ALA A 331 1.67 5.50 11.23
N ASP A 332 1.46 4.83 10.10
CA ASP A 332 1.25 3.37 9.96
C ASP A 332 0.16 2.80 10.89
N GLU A 333 -0.84 3.59 11.26
CA GLU A 333 -1.82 3.17 12.29
C GLU A 333 -3.27 3.47 11.91
N LYS A 334 -3.51 4.58 11.18
CA LYS A 334 -4.85 5.15 10.98
C LYS A 334 -5.09 5.48 9.50
N VAL A 335 -6.36 5.64 9.11
CA VAL A 335 -6.76 6.18 7.80
C VAL A 335 -7.23 7.62 7.94
N ALA A 336 -6.85 8.47 7.00
CA ALA A 336 -7.25 9.87 6.90
C ALA A 336 -7.57 10.26 5.45
N LEU A 337 -8.18 11.44 5.25
CA LEU A 337 -8.52 12.01 3.95
C LEU A 337 -7.99 13.44 3.82
N ALA A 338 -7.38 13.75 2.68
CA ALA A 338 -7.03 15.11 2.29
C ALA A 338 -7.52 15.41 0.87
N THR A 339 -7.86 16.66 0.60
CA THR A 339 -8.39 17.10 -0.70
C THR A 339 -7.60 18.28 -1.27
N MET A 340 -7.64 18.45 -2.58
CA MET A 340 -7.05 19.60 -3.27
C MET A 340 -7.76 19.82 -4.61
N PRO A 341 -8.25 21.03 -4.90
CA PRO A 341 -8.77 21.34 -6.23
C PRO A 341 -7.73 21.07 -7.31
N LEU A 342 -8.12 20.49 -8.44
CA LEU A 342 -7.20 20.16 -9.54
C LEU A 342 -6.45 21.39 -10.05
N ALA A 343 -7.11 22.56 -10.10
CA ALA A 343 -6.46 23.83 -10.44
C ALA A 343 -5.22 24.11 -9.59
N GLN A 344 -5.28 23.82 -8.28
CA GLN A 344 -4.13 23.98 -7.38
C GLN A 344 -3.09 22.88 -7.59
N VAL A 345 -3.50 21.65 -7.94
CA VAL A 345 -2.55 20.58 -8.30
C VAL A 345 -1.74 20.99 -9.53
N TRP A 346 -2.37 21.63 -10.52
CA TRP A 346 -1.68 22.11 -11.72
C TRP A 346 -0.76 23.29 -11.47
N GLU A 347 -1.17 24.22 -10.62
CA GLU A 347 -0.31 25.31 -10.14
C GLU A 347 0.91 24.75 -9.40
N HIS A 348 0.72 23.78 -8.50
CA HIS A 348 1.80 23.10 -7.77
C HIS A 348 2.81 22.41 -8.72
N LEU A 349 2.31 21.83 -9.81
CA LEU A 349 3.14 21.19 -10.83
C LEU A 349 3.74 22.17 -11.85
N GLY A 350 3.41 23.46 -11.78
CA GLY A 350 3.91 24.48 -12.71
C GLY A 350 3.37 24.35 -14.14
N VAL A 351 2.20 23.72 -14.30
CA VAL A 351 1.56 23.45 -15.61
C VAL A 351 0.19 24.11 -15.73
N ALA A 352 -0.04 25.19 -14.98
CA ALA A 352 -1.33 25.88 -14.82
C ALA A 352 -2.00 26.27 -16.15
#